data_AF-A0A959FE24-F1
#
_entry.id   AF-A0A959FE24-F1
#
_cell.length_a   1.000
_cell.length_b   1.000
_cell.length_c   1.000
_cell.angle_alpha   90.00
_cell.angle_beta   90.00
_cell.angle_gamma   90.00
#
_symmetry.space_group_name_H-M   'P 1'
#
loop_
_entity.id
_entity.type
_entity.pdbx_description
1 polymer ?
#
loop_
_entity_poly.entity_id
_entity_poly.type
_entity_poly.pdbx_seq_one_letter_code
_entity_poly.pdbx_strand_id
1 'polypeptide(L)'
;MKRILLPMLGILLLTACEKAAVAPAEAEGDHSLDLRAEKVTVLHKTGSADHPWEVIEVSNQAWVNAHMDHGDKIVGDTHEGGIIFYLTSTPTDLNADGNPDLGLVAANNDFPVNGSPAKYAWGCYGPLISGADGTAIGTGAQNTLDILGACTVANTAAHLADAYSGGGYDDWFLPSQDELDLMYQKLHLNGVGDFTGTTYWSSSEAYTGTYGDVWYHRFTTGYQGVAGRTVPLWVRAVRAF
;
A
#
# COMPACT_ATOMS: atom_id res chain seq x y z
N MET A 1 70.46 -3.65 -47.73
CA MET A 1 69.28 -3.28 -46.91
C MET A 1 69.45 -3.90 -45.53
N LYS A 2 69.33 -3.08 -44.49
CA LYS A 2 69.68 -3.39 -43.08
C LYS A 2 68.62 -4.26 -42.40
N ARG A 3 69.10 -5.13 -41.49
CA ARG A 3 68.35 -5.96 -40.51
C ARG A 3 67.37 -5.12 -39.68
N ILE A 4 66.30 -5.74 -39.16
CA ILE A 4 65.80 -5.57 -37.77
C ILE A 4 64.94 -6.80 -37.41
N LEU A 5 65.34 -7.50 -36.34
CA LEU A 5 64.52 -8.43 -35.56
C LEU A 5 63.48 -7.62 -34.77
N LEU A 6 62.26 -8.14 -34.61
CA LEU A 6 61.34 -7.71 -33.55
C LEU A 6 61.06 -8.88 -32.59
N PRO A 7 61.00 -8.64 -31.27
CA PRO A 7 60.99 -9.68 -30.26
C PRO A 7 59.56 -10.16 -29.92
N MET A 8 59.45 -11.41 -29.49
CA MET A 8 58.28 -11.94 -28.79
C MET A 8 58.04 -11.16 -27.52
N LEU A 9 56.86 -10.54 -27.41
CA LEU A 9 56.37 -9.96 -26.17
C LEU A 9 55.45 -10.98 -25.50
N GLY A 10 55.96 -11.69 -24.50
CA GLY A 10 55.15 -12.49 -23.59
C GLY A 10 54.39 -11.57 -22.64
N ILE A 11 53.08 -11.47 -22.82
CA ILE A 11 52.20 -10.77 -21.87
C ILE A 11 51.89 -11.75 -20.74
N LEU A 12 52.51 -11.51 -19.59
CA LEU A 12 52.17 -12.12 -18.31
C LEU A 12 50.82 -11.51 -17.87
N LEU A 13 49.71 -12.23 -18.00
CA LEU A 13 48.46 -11.83 -17.33
C LEU A 13 48.67 -12.02 -15.82
N LEU A 14 48.88 -10.92 -15.09
CA LEU A 14 48.59 -10.90 -13.66
C LEU A 14 47.07 -10.93 -13.50
N THR A 15 46.53 -12.07 -13.07
CA THR A 15 45.18 -12.15 -12.52
C THR A 15 45.17 -11.36 -11.21
N ALA A 16 44.68 -10.12 -11.25
CA ALA A 16 44.24 -9.44 -10.03
C ALA A 16 43.01 -10.19 -9.52
N CYS A 17 43.13 -10.78 -8.34
CA CYS A 17 42.00 -11.27 -7.57
C CYS A 17 41.21 -10.05 -7.09
N GLU A 18 40.19 -9.64 -7.84
CA GLU A 18 39.21 -8.69 -7.33
C GLU A 18 38.44 -9.40 -6.22
N LYS A 19 38.79 -9.02 -5.00
CA LYS A 19 38.05 -9.35 -3.79
C LYS A 19 36.61 -8.90 -4.02
N ALA A 20 35.69 -9.86 -4.13
CA ALA A 20 34.27 -9.58 -4.26
C ALA A 20 33.87 -8.54 -3.20
N ALA A 21 33.41 -7.38 -3.66
CA ALA A 21 32.82 -6.39 -2.79
C ALA A 21 31.60 -7.05 -2.15
N VAL A 22 31.64 -7.18 -0.82
CA VAL A 22 30.49 -7.56 -0.02
C VAL A 22 29.39 -6.56 -0.36
N ALA A 23 28.24 -7.06 -0.83
CA ALA A 23 27.06 -6.25 -1.05
C ALA A 23 26.77 -5.45 0.23
N PRO A 24 26.41 -4.15 0.13
CA PRO A 24 26.05 -3.40 1.32
C PRO A 24 24.87 -4.12 1.98
N ALA A 25 25.02 -4.33 3.28
CA ALA A 25 23.97 -4.84 4.15
C ALA A 25 22.67 -4.10 3.87
N GLU A 26 21.57 -4.86 3.82
CA GLU A 26 20.22 -4.34 3.82
C GLU A 26 20.12 -3.22 4.87
N ALA A 27 19.53 -2.10 4.46
CA ALA A 27 19.42 -0.90 5.26
C ALA A 27 18.84 -1.25 6.62
N GLU A 28 19.65 -1.08 7.68
CA GLU A 28 19.14 -1.09 9.03
C GLU A 28 18.03 -0.05 9.13
N GLY A 29 16.89 -0.48 9.66
CA GLY A 29 15.69 0.33 9.80
C GLY A 29 16.05 1.67 10.42
N ASP A 30 15.66 2.73 9.73
CA ASP A 30 15.78 4.08 10.25
C ASP A 30 14.97 4.21 11.53
N HIS A 31 15.65 4.16 12.68
CA HIS A 31 15.07 4.35 14.00
C HIS A 31 14.75 5.83 14.30
N SER A 32 14.73 6.73 13.31
CA SER A 32 14.40 8.14 13.51
C SER A 32 12.89 8.45 13.42
N LEU A 33 12.10 7.95 14.39
CA LEU A 33 10.74 8.46 14.61
C LEU A 33 10.45 8.61 16.11
N ASP A 34 11.14 9.55 16.74
CA ASP A 34 10.51 10.32 17.84
C ASP A 34 9.37 11.11 17.17
N LEU A 35 8.11 10.88 17.56
CA LEU A 35 6.82 11.42 17.05
C LEU A 35 5.81 10.43 16.44
N ARG A 36 5.85 9.11 16.73
CA ARG A 36 4.63 8.29 16.52
C ARG A 36 3.58 8.65 17.59
N ALA A 37 2.30 8.64 17.21
CA ALA A 37 1.17 8.95 18.10
C ALA A 37 1.26 8.30 19.49
N GLU A 38 0.57 8.88 20.46
CA GLU A 38 0.52 8.48 21.88
C GLU A 38 0.24 6.98 22.11
N LYS A 39 -0.26 6.27 21.08
CA LYS A 39 -0.36 4.80 20.99
C LYS A 39 -0.11 4.30 19.57
N VAL A 40 0.63 3.20 19.45
CA VAL A 40 0.94 2.48 18.22
C VAL A 40 0.29 1.09 18.24
N THR A 41 -0.33 0.68 17.14
CA THR A 41 -0.97 -0.63 17.01
C THR A 41 0.06 -1.67 16.54
N VAL A 42 0.15 -2.78 17.26
CA VAL A 42 1.09 -3.88 17.01
C VAL A 42 0.31 -5.20 16.90
N LEU A 43 0.64 -6.02 15.92
CA LEU A 43 0.23 -7.42 15.83
C LEU A 43 1.35 -8.28 16.39
N HIS A 44 1.14 -8.76 17.60
CA HIS A 44 2.08 -9.60 18.32
C HIS A 44 1.84 -11.07 18.03
N LYS A 45 2.90 -11.82 17.70
CA LYS A 45 2.83 -13.28 17.59
C LYS A 45 2.93 -13.92 18.96
N THR A 46 1.87 -14.57 19.41
CA THR A 46 1.85 -15.25 20.71
C THR A 46 2.44 -16.67 20.61
N GLY A 47 2.75 -17.27 21.76
CA GLY A 47 3.11 -18.69 21.85
C GLY A 47 1.91 -19.65 21.85
N SER A 48 0.67 -19.14 21.75
CA SER A 48 -0.54 -19.95 21.77
C SER A 48 -0.85 -20.55 20.40
N ALA A 49 -1.17 -21.84 20.36
CA ALA A 49 -1.64 -22.49 19.14
C ALA A 49 -3.06 -22.05 18.75
N ASP A 50 -3.91 -21.75 19.74
CA ASP A 50 -5.32 -21.43 19.52
C ASP A 50 -5.55 -19.94 19.29
N HIS A 51 -4.62 -19.10 19.75
CA HIS A 51 -4.65 -17.64 19.62
C HIS A 51 -3.26 -17.11 19.20
N PRO A 52 -2.77 -17.47 18.01
CA PRO A 52 -1.40 -17.19 17.58
C PRO A 52 -1.09 -15.70 17.41
N TRP A 53 -2.13 -14.85 17.35
CA TRP A 53 -1.98 -13.41 17.12
C TRP A 53 -2.80 -12.60 18.12
N GLU A 54 -2.22 -11.51 18.60
CA GLU A 54 -2.88 -10.54 19.46
C GLU A 54 -2.60 -9.13 18.92
N VAL A 55 -3.65 -8.31 18.78
CA VAL A 55 -3.50 -6.90 18.44
C VAL A 55 -3.48 -6.09 19.73
N ILE A 56 -2.39 -5.36 19.95
CA ILE A 56 -2.17 -4.57 21.16
C ILE A 56 -1.93 -3.10 20.80
N GLU A 57 -2.17 -2.21 21.77
CA GLU A 57 -1.78 -0.80 21.69
C GLU A 57 -0.60 -0.53 22.63
N VAL A 58 0.48 0.01 22.08
CA VAL A 58 1.71 0.30 22.81
C VAL A 58 1.96 1.80 22.81
N SER A 59 2.09 2.41 23.98
CA SER A 59 2.31 3.86 24.15
C SER A 59 3.73 4.25 24.56
N ASN A 60 4.59 3.26 24.81
CA ASN A 60 5.98 3.48 25.20
C ASN A 60 6.92 3.16 24.05
N GLN A 61 7.72 4.14 23.63
CA GLN A 61 8.64 3.97 22.49
C GLN A 61 9.65 2.83 22.68
N ALA A 62 10.14 2.61 23.91
CA ALA A 62 11.06 1.50 24.18
C ALA A 62 10.38 0.13 23.99
N TRP A 63 9.07 0.05 24.25
CA TRP A 63 8.30 -1.17 24.00
C TRP A 63 7.99 -1.35 22.52
N VAL A 64 7.68 -0.27 21.79
CA VAL A 64 7.56 -0.30 20.32
C VAL A 64 8.86 -0.86 19.71
N ASN A 65 10.02 -0.36 20.12
CA ASN A 65 11.31 -0.85 19.63
C ASN A 65 11.52 -2.34 19.96
N ALA A 66 11.16 -2.80 21.16
CA ALA A 66 11.26 -4.22 21.51
C ALA A 66 10.37 -5.11 20.62
N HIS A 67 9.17 -4.65 20.27
CA HIS A 67 8.29 -5.36 19.33
C HIS A 67 8.87 -5.40 17.90
N MET A 68 9.52 -4.32 17.46
CA MET A 68 10.25 -4.32 16.18
C MET A 68 11.40 -5.33 16.20
N ASP A 69 12.19 -5.37 17.27
CA ASP A 69 13.31 -6.32 17.42
C ASP A 69 12.84 -7.80 17.43
N HIS A 70 11.59 -8.03 17.84
CA HIS A 70 10.96 -9.36 17.85
C HIS A 70 10.33 -9.72 16.50
N GLY A 71 10.26 -8.80 15.54
CA GLY A 71 9.64 -8.99 14.23
C GLY A 71 8.11 -8.96 14.25
N ASP A 72 7.51 -8.30 15.26
CA ASP A 72 6.07 -8.04 15.26
C ASP A 72 5.69 -7.03 14.17
N LYS A 73 4.45 -7.10 13.67
CA LYS A 73 3.98 -6.18 12.63
C LYS A 73 3.40 -4.94 13.27
N ILE A 74 3.77 -3.76 12.76
CA ILE A 74 3.42 -2.48 13.39
C ILE A 74 2.76 -1.56 12.37
N VAL A 75 1.63 -0.95 12.74
CA VAL A 75 0.99 0.08 11.92
C VAL A 75 1.97 1.24 11.68
N GLY A 76 2.11 1.63 10.42
CA GLY A 76 3.03 2.66 9.95
C GLY A 76 4.37 2.11 9.43
N ASP A 77 4.68 0.84 9.66
CA ASP A 77 5.88 0.21 9.09
C ASP A 77 5.65 -0.26 7.65
N THR A 78 6.73 -0.29 6.86
CA THR A 78 6.69 -0.84 5.51
C THR A 78 6.57 -2.36 5.56
N HIS A 79 5.64 -2.92 4.79
CA HIS A 79 5.45 -4.35 4.66
C HIS A 79 4.94 -4.67 3.25
N GLU A 80 5.57 -5.65 2.61
CA GLU A 80 5.12 -6.22 1.33
C GLU A 80 4.71 -5.18 0.27
N GLY A 81 5.58 -4.19 0.03
CA GLY A 81 5.37 -3.17 -1.00
C GLY A 81 4.53 -1.95 -0.59
N GLY A 82 3.99 -1.93 0.62
CA GLY A 82 3.20 -0.82 1.16
C GLY A 82 3.49 -0.50 2.63
N ILE A 83 2.58 0.24 3.27
CA ILE A 83 2.65 0.65 4.67
C ILE A 83 1.44 0.12 5.42
N ILE A 84 1.67 -0.59 6.53
CA ILE A 84 0.61 -1.22 7.31
C ILE A 84 -0.31 -0.14 7.90
N PHE A 85 -1.62 -0.21 7.63
CA PHE A 85 -2.61 0.69 8.25
C PHE A 85 -3.69 -0.06 9.03
N TYR A 86 -3.81 -1.37 8.84
CA TYR A 86 -4.78 -2.21 9.53
C TYR A 86 -4.16 -3.56 9.87
N LEU A 87 -4.51 -4.10 11.05
CA LEU A 87 -4.08 -5.40 11.56
C LEU A 87 -5.26 -6.09 12.23
N THR A 88 -5.36 -7.41 12.09
CA THR A 88 -6.40 -8.23 12.74
C THR A 88 -5.78 -9.34 13.60
N SER A 89 -6.35 -9.55 14.80
CA SER A 89 -5.92 -10.64 15.71
C SER A 89 -6.48 -12.00 15.28
N THR A 90 -7.53 -12.01 14.46
CA THR A 90 -8.09 -13.23 13.88
C THR A 90 -7.82 -13.18 12.39
N PRO A 91 -6.98 -14.08 11.84
CA PRO A 91 -6.73 -14.13 10.42
C PRO A 91 -8.07 -14.16 9.65
N THR A 92 -8.25 -13.20 8.76
CA THR A 92 -9.54 -12.90 8.09
C THR A 92 -9.27 -12.65 6.63
N ASP A 93 -10.08 -13.20 5.73
CA ASP A 93 -10.00 -12.89 4.30
C ASP A 93 -10.44 -11.44 4.06
N LEU A 94 -9.48 -10.56 3.76
CA LEU A 94 -9.65 -9.11 3.60
C LEU A 94 -9.64 -8.67 2.12
N ASN A 95 -9.36 -9.58 1.19
CA ASN A 95 -9.33 -9.29 -0.25
C ASN A 95 -10.26 -10.22 -1.09
N ALA A 96 -11.02 -11.10 -0.43
CA ALA A 96 -11.89 -12.10 -1.03
C ALA A 96 -11.18 -13.14 -1.91
N ASP A 97 -9.89 -13.43 -1.64
CA ASP A 97 -9.12 -14.44 -2.37
C ASP A 97 -9.24 -15.87 -1.78
N GLY A 98 -9.94 -16.00 -0.65
CA GLY A 98 -10.15 -17.25 0.07
C GLY A 98 -9.05 -17.62 1.06
N ASN A 99 -8.01 -16.81 1.21
CA ASN A 99 -6.95 -16.97 2.19
C ASN A 99 -7.12 -15.96 3.33
N PRO A 100 -6.80 -16.34 4.57
CA PRO A 100 -6.89 -15.43 5.68
C PRO A 100 -5.66 -14.51 5.76
N ASP A 101 -5.91 -13.22 5.88
CA ASP A 101 -4.93 -12.15 6.01
C ASP A 101 -4.76 -11.69 7.46
N LEU A 102 -3.60 -11.10 7.74
CA LEU A 102 -3.23 -10.48 9.01
C LEU A 102 -3.43 -8.97 9.01
N GLY A 103 -3.61 -8.34 7.85
CA GLY A 103 -3.85 -6.90 7.77
C GLY A 103 -3.93 -6.34 6.37
N LEU A 104 -3.89 -5.01 6.28
CA LEU A 104 -3.87 -4.26 5.03
C LEU A 104 -2.69 -3.29 4.98
N VAL A 105 -2.08 -3.14 3.80
CA VAL A 105 -1.06 -2.13 3.51
C VAL A 105 -1.56 -1.14 2.46
N ALA A 106 -1.17 0.13 2.62
CA ALA A 106 -1.40 1.19 1.66
C ALA A 106 -0.19 1.35 0.73
N ALA A 107 -0.42 1.66 -0.54
CA ALA A 107 0.66 1.93 -1.48
C ALA A 107 1.53 3.12 -1.02
N ASN A 108 2.83 3.06 -1.28
CA ASN A 108 3.79 4.09 -0.82
C ASN A 108 3.57 5.48 -1.45
N ASN A 109 3.11 5.59 -2.70
CA ASN A 109 3.08 6.86 -3.47
C ASN A 109 1.81 7.01 -4.30
N ASP A 110 1.18 8.20 -4.30
CA ASP A 110 -0.10 8.42 -4.99
C ASP A 110 0.07 8.10 -6.47
N PHE A 111 -0.96 7.57 -7.14
CA PHE A 111 -0.79 7.10 -8.51
C PHE A 111 -0.38 8.25 -9.47
N PRO A 112 0.76 8.17 -10.16
CA PRO A 112 1.25 9.26 -11.02
C PRO A 112 0.72 9.21 -12.45
N VAL A 113 0.56 10.37 -13.12
CA VAL A 113 0.60 10.50 -14.59
C VAL A 113 1.95 11.08 -14.98
N ASN A 114 2.68 10.44 -15.90
CA ASN A 114 3.97 10.94 -16.42
C ASN A 114 4.99 11.27 -15.31
N GLY A 115 5.01 10.46 -14.24
CA GLY A 115 5.90 10.67 -13.10
C GLY A 115 5.48 11.81 -12.16
N SER A 116 4.28 12.37 -12.30
CA SER A 116 3.72 13.39 -11.39
C SER A 116 2.38 12.94 -10.79
N PRO A 117 2.12 13.21 -9.51
CA PRO A 117 0.85 12.82 -8.88
C PRO A 117 -0.37 13.45 -9.58
N ALA A 118 -1.44 12.67 -9.79
CA ALA A 118 -2.57 13.06 -10.64
C ALA A 118 -3.93 12.60 -10.08
N LYS A 119 -5.00 13.11 -10.71
CA LYS A 119 -6.39 12.85 -10.31
C LYS A 119 -7.15 12.15 -11.43
N TYR A 120 -8.03 11.21 -11.05
CA TYR A 120 -8.72 10.32 -11.96
C TYR A 120 -10.21 10.22 -11.65
N ALA A 121 -11.00 9.98 -12.69
CA ALA A 121 -12.40 9.61 -12.51
C ALA A 121 -12.47 8.27 -11.76
N TRP A 122 -13.49 8.10 -10.94
CA TRP A 122 -13.69 6.87 -10.16
C TRP A 122 -13.90 5.66 -11.07
N GLY A 123 -14.80 5.83 -12.04
CA GLY A 123 -15.23 4.82 -12.98
C GLY A 123 -15.92 5.47 -14.18
N CYS A 124 -16.70 4.69 -14.91
CA CYS A 124 -17.44 5.14 -16.08
C CYS A 124 -18.78 5.76 -15.69
N TYR A 125 -19.28 6.61 -16.58
CA TYR A 125 -20.65 7.08 -16.51
C TYR A 125 -21.62 5.93 -16.78
N GLY A 126 -22.66 5.79 -15.95
CA GLY A 126 -23.62 4.71 -16.07
C GLY A 126 -24.49 4.55 -14.83
N PRO A 127 -25.36 3.52 -14.80
CA PRO A 127 -26.10 3.17 -13.60
C PRO A 127 -25.15 2.69 -12.48
N LEU A 128 -25.74 2.47 -11.32
CA LEU A 128 -25.09 1.83 -10.19
C LEU A 128 -24.46 0.49 -10.59
N ILE A 129 -23.30 0.19 -10.03
CA ILE A 129 -22.59 -1.06 -10.22
C ILE A 129 -23.01 -2.00 -9.09
N SER A 130 -23.73 -3.07 -9.44
CA SER A 130 -24.18 -4.07 -8.48
C SER A 130 -22.99 -4.68 -7.75
N GLY A 131 -22.97 -4.63 -6.42
CA GLY A 131 -21.91 -5.20 -5.57
C GLY A 131 -20.83 -4.21 -5.15
N ALA A 132 -20.71 -3.06 -5.82
CA ALA A 132 -19.70 -2.04 -5.50
C ALA A 132 -20.12 -1.07 -4.37
N ASP A 133 -21.09 -1.42 -3.54
CA ASP A 133 -21.64 -0.58 -2.45
C ASP A 133 -21.12 -0.98 -1.06
N GLY A 134 -20.20 -1.95 -0.97
CA GLY A 134 -19.59 -2.36 0.29
C GLY A 134 -18.76 -1.24 0.90
N THR A 135 -19.00 -0.90 2.17
CA THR A 135 -18.25 0.15 2.89
C THR A 135 -17.25 -0.40 3.89
N ALA A 136 -17.49 -1.60 4.41
CA ALA A 136 -16.75 -2.20 5.51
C ALA A 136 -15.30 -2.55 5.15
N ILE A 137 -14.47 -2.73 6.17
CA ILE A 137 -13.15 -3.34 6.02
C ILE A 137 -13.29 -4.75 5.44
N GLY A 138 -12.47 -5.05 4.43
CA GLY A 138 -12.51 -6.31 3.68
C GLY A 138 -13.41 -6.27 2.44
N THR A 139 -14.03 -5.13 2.11
CA THR A 139 -14.91 -5.01 0.93
C THR A 139 -14.26 -4.31 -0.26
N GLY A 140 -13.12 -3.64 -0.08
CA GLY A 140 -12.47 -2.86 -1.13
C GLY A 140 -12.12 -3.69 -2.37
N ALA A 141 -11.61 -4.91 -2.17
CA ALA A 141 -11.22 -5.80 -3.25
C ALA A 141 -12.42 -6.24 -4.10
N GLN A 142 -13.49 -6.75 -3.47
CA GLN A 142 -14.70 -7.16 -4.18
C GLN A 142 -15.36 -5.99 -4.91
N ASN A 143 -15.45 -4.81 -4.28
CA ASN A 143 -15.94 -3.61 -4.95
C ASN A 143 -15.11 -3.28 -6.19
N THR A 144 -13.77 -3.34 -6.08
CA THR A 144 -12.86 -3.07 -7.19
C THR A 144 -13.08 -4.04 -8.35
N LEU A 145 -13.21 -5.34 -8.05
CA LEU A 145 -13.53 -6.37 -9.05
C LEU A 145 -14.87 -6.09 -9.76
N ASP A 146 -15.91 -5.71 -9.02
CA ASP A 146 -17.21 -5.39 -9.59
C ASP A 146 -17.14 -4.14 -10.50
N ILE A 147 -16.36 -3.13 -10.11
CA ILE A 147 -16.11 -1.95 -10.94
C ILE A 147 -15.41 -2.33 -12.24
N LEU A 148 -14.35 -3.14 -12.19
CA LEU A 148 -13.60 -3.58 -13.37
C LEU A 148 -14.48 -4.45 -14.30
N GLY A 149 -15.36 -5.27 -13.74
CA GLY A 149 -16.29 -6.09 -14.50
C GLY A 149 -17.39 -5.28 -15.21
N ALA A 150 -17.86 -4.20 -14.59
CA ALA A 150 -18.91 -3.34 -15.15
C ALA A 150 -18.37 -2.20 -16.03
N CYS A 151 -17.11 -1.80 -15.83
CA CYS A 151 -16.56 -0.58 -16.40
C CYS A 151 -15.39 -0.82 -17.35
N THR A 152 -15.55 -0.47 -18.63
CA THR A 152 -14.52 -0.67 -19.66
C THR A 152 -13.67 0.57 -19.96
N VAL A 153 -13.90 1.67 -19.25
CA VAL A 153 -13.10 2.90 -19.42
C VAL A 153 -11.75 2.73 -18.75
N ALA A 154 -10.68 2.81 -19.52
CA ALA A 154 -9.32 2.74 -19.01
C ALA A 154 -8.94 3.96 -18.16
N ASN A 155 -7.90 3.82 -17.33
CA ASN A 155 -7.33 4.87 -16.48
C ASN A 155 -8.33 5.49 -15.48
N THR A 156 -9.26 4.68 -14.95
CA THR A 156 -10.10 5.06 -13.80
C THR A 156 -9.44 4.65 -12.49
N ALA A 157 -9.96 5.13 -11.35
CA ALA A 157 -9.42 4.84 -10.04
C ALA A 157 -9.25 3.32 -9.78
N ALA A 158 -10.27 2.52 -10.08
CA ALA A 158 -10.20 1.06 -9.93
C ALA A 158 -9.13 0.42 -10.83
N HIS A 159 -9.07 0.79 -12.12
CA HIS A 159 -8.06 0.26 -13.05
C HIS A 159 -6.63 0.59 -12.64
N LEU A 160 -6.41 1.78 -12.06
CA LEU A 160 -5.08 2.20 -11.63
C LEU A 160 -4.67 1.52 -10.34
N ALA A 161 -5.62 1.26 -9.44
CA ALA A 161 -5.34 0.48 -8.24
C ALA A 161 -5.00 -0.98 -8.60
N ASP A 162 -5.80 -1.61 -9.47
CA ASP A 162 -5.60 -2.97 -9.98
C ASP A 162 -4.29 -3.14 -10.78
N ALA A 163 -3.93 -2.14 -11.60
CA ALA A 163 -2.68 -2.17 -12.36
C ALA A 163 -1.44 -1.77 -11.53
N TYR A 164 -1.60 -1.39 -10.27
CA TYR A 164 -0.47 -0.99 -9.44
C TYR A 164 0.38 -2.22 -9.08
N SER A 165 1.70 -2.11 -9.25
CA SER A 165 2.65 -3.22 -9.08
C SER A 165 3.75 -2.93 -8.05
N GLY A 166 3.41 -2.15 -7.02
CA GLY A 166 4.34 -1.76 -5.97
C GLY A 166 4.89 -2.96 -5.19
N GLY A 167 6.21 -2.99 -4.98
CA GLY A 167 6.88 -4.08 -4.26
C GLY A 167 6.91 -5.43 -4.99
N GLY A 168 6.48 -5.49 -6.25
CA GLY A 168 6.41 -6.73 -7.03
C GLY A 168 5.12 -7.54 -6.86
N TYR A 169 4.10 -6.95 -6.22
CA TYR A 169 2.77 -7.54 -6.01
C TYR A 169 1.77 -7.01 -7.04
N ASP A 170 0.79 -7.82 -7.46
CA ASP A 170 -0.21 -7.51 -8.49
C ASP A 170 -1.67 -7.70 -8.01
N ASP A 171 -1.87 -7.79 -6.70
CA ASP A 171 -3.14 -8.02 -5.99
C ASP A 171 -3.68 -6.74 -5.32
N TRP A 172 -3.33 -5.58 -5.86
CA TRP A 172 -3.72 -4.28 -5.33
C TRP A 172 -5.15 -3.89 -5.74
N PHE A 173 -5.86 -3.17 -4.87
CA PHE A 173 -7.24 -2.76 -5.11
C PHE A 173 -7.53 -1.35 -4.57
N LEU A 174 -8.66 -0.77 -4.99
CA LEU A 174 -9.13 0.53 -4.51
C LEU A 174 -9.80 0.32 -3.14
N PRO A 175 -9.42 1.06 -2.08
CA PRO A 175 -9.92 0.81 -0.73
C PRO A 175 -11.42 1.10 -0.60
N SER A 176 -12.13 0.35 0.25
CA SER A 176 -13.48 0.70 0.68
C SER A 176 -13.51 2.00 1.49
N GLN A 177 -14.71 2.51 1.76
CA GLN A 177 -14.90 3.71 2.58
C GLN A 177 -14.21 3.61 3.95
N ASP A 178 -14.42 2.50 4.68
CA ASP A 178 -13.86 2.33 6.03
C ASP A 178 -12.35 2.04 5.99
N GLU A 179 -11.86 1.36 4.95
CA GLU A 179 -10.41 1.15 4.74
C GLU A 179 -9.70 2.49 4.49
N LEU A 180 -10.30 3.36 3.67
CA LEU A 180 -9.75 4.68 3.37
C LEU A 180 -9.77 5.61 4.59
N ASP A 181 -10.78 5.49 5.45
CA ASP A 181 -10.84 6.17 6.75
C ASP A 181 -9.71 5.71 7.68
N LEU A 182 -9.44 4.41 7.74
CA LEU A 182 -8.31 3.89 8.52
C LEU A 182 -6.98 4.41 7.99
N MET A 183 -6.76 4.48 6.68
CA MET A 183 -5.56 5.10 6.13
C MET A 183 -5.40 6.55 6.58
N TYR A 184 -6.49 7.33 6.59
CA TYR A 184 -6.48 8.70 7.11
C TYR A 184 -6.08 8.74 8.59
N GLN A 185 -6.75 7.95 9.43
CA GLN A 185 -6.55 7.98 10.89
C GLN A 185 -5.20 7.42 11.33
N LYS A 186 -4.75 6.34 10.69
CA LYS A 186 -3.58 5.56 11.11
C LYS A 186 -2.29 6.01 10.43
N LEU A 187 -2.36 6.52 9.20
CA LEU A 187 -1.18 6.98 8.48
C LEU A 187 -1.13 8.51 8.36
N HIS A 188 -2.12 9.11 7.70
CA HIS A 188 -2.07 10.54 7.36
C HIS A 188 -2.00 11.45 8.60
N LEU A 189 -2.86 11.23 9.59
CA LEU A 189 -2.84 12.00 10.84
C LEU A 189 -1.53 11.86 11.62
N ASN A 190 -0.76 10.80 11.37
CA ASN A 190 0.54 10.52 12.00
C ASN A 190 1.72 10.95 11.13
N GLY A 191 1.49 11.63 10.01
CA GLY A 191 2.56 12.07 9.10
C GLY A 191 3.23 10.93 8.34
N VAL A 192 2.58 9.76 8.21
CA VAL A 192 3.11 8.58 7.53
C VAL A 192 2.42 8.40 6.16
N GLY A 193 3.15 7.88 5.18
CA GLY A 193 2.59 7.42 3.89
C GLY A 193 2.55 8.44 2.75
N ASP A 194 3.19 9.59 2.93
CA ASP A 194 3.42 10.61 1.90
C ASP A 194 2.17 10.92 1.04
N PHE A 195 1.04 11.11 1.71
CA PHE A 195 -0.23 11.45 1.07
C PHE A 195 -0.15 12.88 0.53
N THR A 196 -0.02 13.03 -0.79
CA THR A 196 0.04 14.33 -1.46
C THR A 196 -1.36 14.85 -1.83
N GLY A 197 -2.28 13.93 -2.04
CA GLY A 197 -3.67 14.22 -2.36
C GLY A 197 -4.49 14.77 -1.21
N THR A 198 -5.40 15.69 -1.54
CA THR A 198 -6.32 16.33 -0.58
C THR A 198 -7.61 15.53 -0.37
N THR A 199 -8.00 14.73 -1.38
CA THR A 199 -9.27 14.01 -1.42
C THR A 199 -9.11 12.74 -2.25
N TYR A 200 -9.39 11.59 -1.66
CA TYR A 200 -9.20 10.29 -2.29
C TYR A 200 -10.52 9.59 -2.57
N TRP A 201 -10.57 8.84 -3.67
CA TRP A 201 -11.66 7.93 -3.96
C TRP A 201 -11.60 6.69 -3.07
N SER A 202 -12.76 6.25 -2.57
CA SER A 202 -12.94 4.85 -2.18
C SER A 202 -13.56 4.06 -3.34
N SER A 203 -13.61 2.73 -3.22
CA SER A 203 -14.33 1.82 -4.11
C SER A 203 -15.83 1.76 -3.82
N SER A 204 -16.31 2.42 -2.76
CA SER A 204 -17.68 2.29 -2.29
C SER A 204 -18.60 3.28 -3.00
N GLU A 205 -19.60 2.76 -3.70
CA GLU A 205 -20.69 3.52 -4.28
C GLU A 205 -21.76 3.86 -3.23
N ALA A 206 -22.41 5.02 -3.39
CA ALA A 206 -23.53 5.50 -2.60
C ALA A 206 -24.83 5.58 -3.43
N TYR A 207 -25.93 5.11 -2.84
CA TYR A 207 -27.24 5.13 -3.46
C TYR A 207 -27.92 6.50 -3.38
N THR A 208 -27.43 7.50 -4.12
CA THR A 208 -27.97 8.88 -4.09
C THR A 208 -28.82 9.26 -5.32
N GLY A 209 -29.13 8.30 -6.19
CA GLY A 209 -29.98 8.53 -7.37
C GLY A 209 -29.72 7.52 -8.48
N THR A 210 -30.13 7.85 -9.71
CA THR A 210 -30.08 6.93 -10.86
C THR A 210 -28.66 6.58 -11.32
N TYR A 211 -27.68 7.45 -11.09
CA TYR A 211 -26.29 7.28 -11.59
C TYR A 211 -25.26 7.00 -10.50
N GLY A 212 -25.68 6.97 -9.22
CA GLY A 212 -24.82 6.84 -8.05
C GLY A 212 -23.83 7.99 -7.85
N ASP A 213 -23.67 8.40 -6.60
CA ASP A 213 -22.47 9.13 -6.20
C ASP A 213 -21.51 8.15 -5.53
N VAL A 214 -20.26 8.53 -5.41
CA VAL A 214 -19.20 7.65 -4.90
C VAL A 214 -18.63 8.28 -3.64
N TRP A 215 -18.33 7.45 -2.64
CA TRP A 215 -17.67 7.90 -1.43
C TRP A 215 -16.23 8.37 -1.68
N TYR A 216 -15.90 9.50 -1.09
CA TYR A 216 -14.55 10.03 -1.03
C TYR A 216 -14.18 10.40 0.40
N HIS A 217 -12.89 10.45 0.67
CA HIS A 217 -12.34 10.91 1.93
C HIS A 217 -11.45 12.14 1.75
N ARG A 218 -11.77 13.25 2.41
CA ARG A 218 -10.96 14.47 2.38
C ARG A 218 -9.91 14.42 3.47
N PHE A 219 -8.66 14.21 3.08
CA PHE A 219 -7.53 14.09 4.01
C PHE A 219 -7.15 15.42 4.67
N THR A 220 -7.54 16.57 4.09
CA THR A 220 -7.30 17.87 4.76
C THR A 220 -8.22 18.13 5.96
N THR A 221 -9.34 17.41 6.11
CA THR A 221 -10.33 17.69 7.17
C THR A 221 -10.90 16.46 7.86
N GLY A 222 -10.62 15.24 7.38
CA GLY A 222 -11.26 14.02 7.85
C GLY A 222 -12.73 13.87 7.42
N TYR A 223 -13.17 14.66 6.44
CA TYR A 223 -14.57 14.63 6.01
C TYR A 223 -14.80 13.55 4.96
N GLN A 224 -15.80 12.71 5.20
CA GLN A 224 -16.31 11.78 4.20
C GLN A 224 -17.60 12.32 3.58
N GLY A 225 -17.70 12.20 2.27
CA GLY A 225 -18.87 12.60 1.53
C GLY A 225 -18.92 11.87 0.20
N VAL A 226 -19.89 12.26 -0.62
CA VAL A 226 -20.10 11.64 -1.92
C VAL A 226 -19.92 12.67 -3.04
N ALA A 227 -19.38 12.22 -4.16
CA ALA A 227 -19.22 13.04 -5.35
C ALA A 227 -19.54 12.25 -6.61
N GLY A 228 -19.89 12.95 -7.68
CA GLY A 228 -20.13 12.31 -8.98
C GLY A 228 -18.89 11.56 -9.46
N ARG A 229 -19.10 10.32 -9.92
CA ARG A 229 -18.07 9.37 -10.39
C ARG A 229 -17.09 9.90 -11.46
N THR A 230 -17.43 10.97 -12.18
CA THR A 230 -16.55 11.61 -13.19
C THR A 230 -15.65 12.70 -12.63
N VAL A 231 -15.83 13.08 -11.36
CA VAL A 231 -14.96 14.07 -10.69
C VAL A 231 -13.56 13.48 -10.57
N PRO A 232 -12.51 14.19 -11.00
CA PRO A 232 -11.15 13.67 -10.86
C PRO A 232 -10.67 13.87 -9.41
N LEU A 233 -10.46 12.77 -8.68
CA LEU A 233 -9.88 12.75 -7.32
C LEU A 233 -8.65 11.85 -7.26
N TRP A 234 -7.95 11.88 -6.13
CA TRP A 234 -6.72 11.14 -5.89
C TRP A 234 -6.98 9.66 -5.67
N VAL A 235 -5.97 8.83 -5.97
CA VAL A 235 -6.07 7.37 -5.90
C VAL A 235 -4.88 6.83 -5.14
N ARG A 236 -5.16 5.99 -4.15
CA ARG A 236 -4.17 5.19 -3.45
C ARG A 236 -4.66 3.77 -3.31
N ALA A 237 -3.91 2.84 -3.87
CA ALA A 237 -4.21 1.41 -3.79
C ALA A 237 -3.88 0.86 -2.40
N VAL A 238 -4.56 -0.24 -2.05
CA VAL A 238 -4.31 -1.05 -0.86
C VAL A 238 -4.20 -2.53 -1.26
N ARG A 239 -3.56 -3.35 -0.43
CA ARG A 239 -3.58 -4.82 -0.58
C ARG A 239 -3.59 -5.49 0.79
N ALA A 240 -4.03 -6.75 0.82
CA ALA A 240 -4.00 -7.60 2.02
C ALA A 240 -2.71 -8.44 2.10
N PHE A 241 -2.36 -8.92 3.29
CA PHE A 241 -1.15 -9.72 3.55
C PHE A 241 -1.33 -10.61 4.79
#